data_AF-A0A937SDN5-F1
#
_entry.id   AF-A0A937SDN5-F1
#
_cell.length_a   1.000
_cell.length_b   1.000
_cell.length_c   1.000
_cell.angle_alpha   90.00
_cell.angle_beta   90.00
_cell.angle_gamma   90.00
#
_symmetry.space_group_name_H-M   'P 1'
#
loop_
_entity.id
_entity.type
_entity.pdbx_description
1 polymer ?
#
loop_
_entity_poly.entity_id
_entity_poly.type
_entity_poly.pdbx_seq_one_letter_code
_entity_poly.pdbx_strand_id
1 'polypeptide(L)'
;MQSISRNQLNLIGIFTLMIGAGFLLTAGVLTASTYRFVAMASRSEGRVIRLTTRNLEPVIRFVPAGSTNAVEFVGKIPITGVMNRYGVGDKVPVLYLKDGGYPSGFQTGIDTIGALWSLQLFYAVLGTSAIFNGLRVKRLASRQS
;
A
#
# COMPACT_ATOMS: atom_id res chain seq x y z
N MET A 1 24.50 6.88 -33.90
CA MET A 1 23.75 7.33 -32.70
C MET A 1 22.83 8.46 -33.12
N GLN A 2 21.50 8.27 -33.11
CA GLN A 2 20.56 9.37 -33.37
C GLN A 2 20.50 10.27 -32.13
N SER A 3 20.68 11.59 -32.30
CA SER A 3 20.54 12.54 -31.21
C SER A 3 19.05 12.74 -30.88
N ILE A 4 18.71 12.70 -29.59
CA ILE A 4 17.35 12.94 -29.13
C ILE A 4 17.06 14.44 -29.31
N SER A 5 15.96 14.77 -29.98
CA SER A 5 15.58 16.16 -30.21
C SER A 5 14.97 16.81 -28.96
N ARG A 6 15.05 18.14 -28.89
CA ARG A 6 14.43 18.94 -27.82
C ARG A 6 12.94 18.65 -27.64
N ASN A 7 12.21 18.47 -28.74
CA ASN A 7 10.77 18.16 -28.71
C ASN A 7 10.52 16.77 -28.11
N GLN A 8 11.37 15.79 -28.43
CA GLN A 8 11.31 14.46 -27.81
C GLN A 8 11.60 14.52 -26.32
N LEU A 9 12.64 15.25 -25.87
CA LEU A 9 12.92 15.42 -24.44
C LEU A 9 11.76 16.12 -23.71
N ASN A 10 11.15 17.15 -24.30
CA ASN A 10 9.99 17.81 -23.70
C ASN A 10 8.80 16.85 -23.55
N LEU A 11 8.47 16.07 -24.58
CA LEU A 11 7.40 15.07 -24.53
C LEU A 11 7.67 14.00 -23.47
N ILE A 12 8.89 13.46 -23.41
CA ILE A 12 9.31 12.49 -22.39
C ILE A 12 9.18 13.10 -20.99
N GLY A 13 9.64 14.34 -20.81
CA GLY A 13 9.54 15.04 -19.53
C GLY A 13 8.10 15.22 -19.07
N ILE A 14 7.21 15.70 -19.96
CA ILE A 14 5.78 15.87 -19.66
C ILE A 14 5.12 14.53 -19.33
N PHE A 15 5.36 13.50 -20.14
CA PHE A 15 4.79 12.17 -19.92
C PHE A 15 5.22 11.58 -18.57
N THR A 16 6.52 11.71 -18.24
CA THR A 16 7.05 11.23 -16.96
C THR A 16 6.45 11.99 -15.77
N LEU A 17 6.23 13.31 -15.90
CA LEU A 17 5.53 14.11 -14.90
C LEU A 17 4.08 13.66 -14.72
N MET A 18 3.36 13.35 -15.80
CA MET A 18 1.97 12.86 -15.72
C MET A 18 1.89 11.50 -15.01
N ILE A 19 2.80 10.57 -15.32
CA ILE A 19 2.89 9.27 -14.61
C ILE A 19 3.16 9.51 -13.13
N GLY A 20 4.12 10.39 -12.81
CA GLY A 20 4.45 10.72 -11.43
C GLY A 20 3.27 11.32 -10.66
N ALA A 21 2.55 12.26 -11.27
CA ALA A 21 1.33 12.83 -10.71
C ALA A 21 0.25 11.76 -10.48
N GLY A 22 0.06 10.85 -11.44
CA GLY A 22 -0.87 9.71 -11.30
C GLY A 22 -0.57 8.85 -10.07
N PHE A 23 0.69 8.44 -9.90
CA PHE A 23 1.09 7.67 -8.72
C PHE A 23 0.90 8.43 -7.40
N LEU A 24 1.21 9.73 -7.37
CA LEU A 24 0.99 10.55 -6.16
C LEU A 24 -0.50 10.70 -5.83
N LEU A 25 -1.36 10.85 -6.83
CA LEU A 25 -2.81 10.86 -6.63
C LEU A 25 -3.30 9.53 -6.06
N THR A 26 -2.85 8.40 -6.63
CA THR A 26 -3.16 7.06 -6.09
C THR A 26 -2.70 6.92 -4.65
N ALA A 27 -1.47 7.35 -4.32
CA ALA A 27 -0.95 7.34 -2.96
C ALA A 27 -1.83 8.17 -2.01
N GLY A 28 -2.27 9.36 -2.43
CA GLY A 28 -3.15 10.23 -1.66
C GLY A 28 -4.52 9.58 -1.36
N VAL A 29 -5.17 9.00 -2.37
CA VAL A 29 -6.46 8.32 -2.22
C VAL A 29 -6.35 7.12 -1.26
N LEU A 30 -5.30 6.31 -1.41
CA LEU A 30 -5.05 5.16 -0.55
C LEU A 30 -4.71 5.59 0.89
N THR A 31 -3.98 6.68 1.06
CA THR A 31 -3.65 7.26 2.38
C THR A 31 -4.92 7.73 3.09
N ALA A 32 -5.79 8.47 2.39
CA ALA A 32 -7.06 8.94 2.96
C ALA A 32 -7.97 7.77 3.34
N SER A 33 -8.05 6.74 2.50
CA SER A 33 -8.84 5.54 2.76
C SER A 33 -8.32 4.77 3.98
N THR A 34 -7.01 4.52 4.07
CA THR A 34 -6.40 3.86 5.22
C THR A 34 -6.55 4.68 6.48
N TYR A 35 -6.37 6.00 6.41
CA TYR A 35 -6.55 6.88 7.57
C TYR A 35 -7.98 6.79 8.12
N ARG A 36 -8.99 6.85 7.24
CA ARG A 36 -10.40 6.71 7.64
C ARG A 36 -10.66 5.35 8.29
N PHE A 37 -10.12 4.27 7.71
CA PHE A 37 -10.23 2.94 8.30
C PHE A 37 -9.59 2.89 9.69
N VAL A 38 -8.34 3.32 9.85
CA VAL A 38 -7.63 3.29 11.13
C VAL A 38 -8.32 4.16 12.19
N ALA A 39 -8.87 5.31 11.80
CA ALA A 39 -9.57 6.21 12.71
C ALA A 39 -10.91 5.64 13.23
N MET A 40 -11.58 4.79 12.44
CA MET A 40 -12.88 4.21 12.78
C MET A 40 -12.77 2.77 13.31
N ALA A 41 -11.67 2.09 13.02
CA ALA A 41 -11.49 0.69 13.35
C ALA A 41 -11.35 0.47 14.86
N SER A 42 -11.92 -0.64 15.32
CA SER A 42 -11.68 -1.19 16.64
C SER A 42 -10.43 -2.09 16.62
N ARG A 43 -9.83 -2.30 17.79
CA ARG A 43 -8.65 -3.16 17.97
C ARG A 43 -9.03 -4.45 18.69
N SER A 44 -8.44 -5.56 18.26
CA SER A 44 -8.51 -6.86 18.95
C SER A 44 -7.19 -7.60 18.82
N GLU A 45 -6.91 -8.54 19.73
CA GLU A 45 -5.77 -9.44 19.60
C GLU A 45 -6.15 -10.60 18.67
N GLY A 46 -5.43 -10.73 17.56
CA GLY A 46 -5.52 -11.86 16.65
C GLY A 46 -4.39 -12.85 16.87
N ARG A 47 -4.58 -14.07 16.38
CA ARG A 47 -3.56 -15.12 16.35
C ARG A 47 -3.43 -15.69 14.94
N VAL A 48 -2.19 -15.87 14.50
CA VAL A 48 -1.88 -16.53 13.23
C VAL A 48 -2.14 -18.03 13.40
N ILE A 49 -3.10 -18.56 12.64
CA ILE A 49 -3.51 -19.98 12.74
C ILE A 49 -2.87 -20.86 11.66
N ARG A 50 -2.49 -20.27 10.53
CA ARG A 50 -1.82 -20.93 9.41
C ARG A 50 -1.19 -19.91 8.48
N LEU A 51 -0.33 -20.38 7.59
CA LEU A 51 0.20 -19.61 6.45
C LEU A 51 -0.40 -20.14 5.16
N THR A 52 -0.68 -19.26 4.19
CA THR A 52 -1.14 -19.70 2.86
C THR A 52 0.00 -20.37 2.09
N THR A 53 -0.31 -21.44 1.36
CA THR A 53 0.72 -22.24 0.66
C THR A 53 1.40 -21.49 -0.48
N ARG A 54 0.72 -20.50 -1.08
CA ARG A 54 1.19 -19.80 -2.29
C ARG A 54 2.18 -18.68 -1.99
N ASN A 55 1.86 -17.83 -1.01
CA ASN A 55 2.59 -16.58 -0.73
C ASN A 55 3.08 -16.51 0.72
N LEU A 56 2.87 -17.55 1.52
CA LEU A 56 3.16 -17.58 2.96
C LEU A 56 2.46 -16.46 3.73
N GLU A 57 1.29 -16.02 3.27
CA GLU A 57 0.49 -14.97 3.92
C GLU A 57 -0.15 -15.53 5.20
N PRO A 58 -0.09 -14.82 6.34
CA PRO A 58 -0.69 -15.28 7.58
C PRO A 58 -2.21 -15.24 7.50
N VAL A 59 -2.85 -16.36 7.82
CA VAL A 59 -4.28 -16.39 8.12
C VAL A 59 -4.43 -16.14 9.61
N ILE A 60 -5.14 -15.08 9.95
CA ILE A 60 -5.28 -14.58 11.31
C ILE A 60 -6.71 -14.80 11.76
N ARG A 61 -6.86 -15.39 12.94
CA ARG A 61 -8.14 -15.55 13.62
C ARG A 61 -8.21 -14.57 14.79
N PHE A 62 -9.30 -13.83 14.89
CA PHE A 62 -9.57 -12.94 16.02
C PHE A 62 -11.05 -12.97 16.39
N VAL A 63 -11.39 -12.48 17.58
CA VAL A 63 -12.79 -12.34 18.01
C VAL A 63 -13.11 -10.84 18.10
N PRO A 64 -14.05 -10.32 17.30
CA PRO A 64 -14.52 -8.94 17.42
C PRO A 64 -15.16 -8.70 18.79
N ALA A 65 -14.98 -7.50 19.36
CA ALA A 65 -15.66 -7.12 20.59
C ALA A 65 -17.19 -7.22 20.43
N GLY A 66 -17.86 -7.86 21.40
CA GLY A 66 -19.30 -8.10 21.37
C GLY A 66 -19.74 -9.24 20.45
N SER A 67 -18.80 -9.98 19.85
CA SER A 67 -19.08 -11.22 19.10
C SER A 67 -18.58 -12.43 19.88
N THR A 68 -19.31 -13.55 19.80
CA THR A 68 -18.85 -14.87 20.23
C THR A 68 -18.20 -15.65 19.10
N ASN A 69 -18.41 -15.23 17.85
CA ASN A 69 -17.88 -15.88 16.67
C ASN A 69 -16.52 -15.29 16.30
N ALA A 70 -15.54 -16.18 16.12
CA ALA A 70 -14.24 -15.82 15.58
C ALA A 70 -14.34 -15.54 14.08
N VAL A 71 -13.57 -14.54 13.63
CA VAL A 71 -13.44 -14.17 12.23
C VAL A 71 -12.02 -14.49 11.79
N GLU A 72 -11.91 -15.02 10.57
CA GLU A 72 -10.63 -15.28 9.92
C GLU A 72 -10.45 -14.34 8.73
N PHE A 73 -9.22 -13.84 8.57
CA PHE A 73 -8.84 -13.09 7.38
C PHE A 73 -7.40 -13.37 7.01
N VAL A 74 -7.05 -13.09 5.76
CA VAL A 74 -5.68 -13.19 5.27
C VAL A 74 -5.00 -11.83 5.47
N GLY A 75 -3.97 -11.81 6.31
CA GLY A 75 -3.15 -10.63 6.55
C GLY A 75 -2.23 -10.36 5.35
N LYS A 76 -2.29 -9.16 4.80
CA LYS A 76 -1.42 -8.76 3.70
C LYS A 76 0.01 -8.52 4.21
N ILE A 77 0.99 -9.13 3.54
CA ILE A 77 2.41 -8.90 3.83
C ILE A 77 2.86 -7.59 3.14
N PRO A 78 3.64 -6.73 3.81
CA PRO A 78 4.18 -5.53 3.19
C PRO A 78 5.01 -5.83 1.93
N ILE A 79 4.82 -5.00 0.89
CA ILE A 79 5.53 -5.11 -0.41
C ILE A 79 7.04 -4.87 -0.25
N THR A 80 7.47 -4.19 0.82
CA THR A 80 8.85 -3.69 1.01
C THR A 80 9.87 -4.75 1.41
N GLY A 81 9.55 -6.05 1.37
CA GLY A 81 10.52 -7.12 1.62
C GLY A 81 11.05 -7.19 3.06
N VAL A 82 10.62 -6.29 3.96
CA VAL A 82 10.85 -6.39 5.41
C VAL A 82 9.92 -7.47 5.92
N MET A 83 10.36 -8.72 5.73
CA MET A 83 9.70 -9.91 6.25
C MET A 83 9.80 -9.93 7.77
N ASN A 84 8.88 -9.26 8.46
CA ASN A 84 8.41 -9.82 9.71
C ASN A 84 7.66 -11.10 9.33
N ARG A 85 8.39 -12.23 9.30
CA ARG A 85 7.81 -13.54 9.05
C ARG A 85 6.89 -13.85 10.22
N TYR A 86 5.59 -13.75 10.00
CA TYR A 86 4.61 -14.23 10.93
C TYR A 86 4.71 -15.76 11.02
N GLY A 87 4.89 -16.28 12.23
CA GLY A 87 4.83 -17.69 12.56
C GLY A 87 3.41 -18.11 12.95
N VAL A 88 3.10 -19.40 12.77
CA VAL A 88 1.86 -19.96 13.31
C VAL A 88 1.93 -19.90 14.83
N GLY A 89 0.89 -19.33 15.45
CA GLY A 89 0.81 -19.10 16.89
C GLY A 89 1.14 -17.66 17.31
N ASP A 90 1.69 -16.84 16.42
CA ASP A 90 2.03 -15.46 16.73
C ASP A 90 0.78 -14.65 17.07
N LYS A 91 0.92 -13.80 18.09
CA LYS A 91 -0.08 -12.79 18.45
C LYS A 91 0.16 -11.55 17.61
N VAL A 92 -0.90 -11.04 16.98
CA VAL A 92 -0.84 -9.86 16.13
C VAL A 92 -1.98 -8.90 16.48
N PRO A 93 -1.73 -7.59 16.57
CA PRO A 93 -2.79 -6.63 16.75
C PRO A 93 -3.60 -6.53 15.45
N VAL A 94 -4.92 -6.63 15.57
CA VAL A 94 -5.86 -6.57 14.44
C VAL A 94 -6.73 -5.34 14.56
N LEU A 95 -6.81 -4.58 13.46
CA LEU A 95 -7.83 -3.58 13.24
C LEU A 95 -8.99 -4.19 12.48
N TYR A 96 -10.20 -3.90 12.95
CA TYR A 96 -11.42 -4.31 12.27
C TYR A 96 -12.48 -3.21 12.32
N LEU A 97 -13.25 -3.09 11.23
CA LEU A 97 -14.38 -2.18 11.10
C LEU A 97 -15.55 -2.96 10.51
N LYS A 98 -16.71 -2.90 11.16
CA LYS A 98 -17.92 -3.57 10.66
C LYS A 98 -18.33 -2.92 9.34
N ASP A 99 -18.33 -3.70 8.27
CA ASP A 99 -18.62 -3.24 6.92
C ASP A 99 -19.26 -4.38 6.13
N GLY A 100 -20.52 -4.19 5.74
CA GLY A 100 -21.31 -5.16 5.00
C GLY A 100 -20.83 -5.42 3.57
N GLY A 101 -19.87 -4.63 3.07
CA GLY A 101 -19.24 -4.85 1.76
C GLY A 101 -18.20 -5.99 1.73
N TYR A 102 -17.82 -6.55 2.88
CA TYR A 102 -16.83 -7.63 2.96
C TYR A 102 -17.49 -8.99 3.20
N PRO A 103 -16.98 -10.10 2.61
CA PRO A 103 -17.52 -11.45 2.82
C PRO A 103 -17.56 -11.88 4.30
N SER A 104 -16.64 -11.36 5.12
CA SER A 104 -16.57 -11.57 6.56
C SER A 104 -17.51 -10.65 7.36
N GLY A 105 -18.12 -9.64 6.73
CA GLY A 105 -18.83 -8.53 7.38
C GLY A 105 -17.92 -7.50 8.06
N PHE A 106 -16.60 -7.65 7.91
CA PHE A 106 -15.61 -6.76 8.52
C PHE A 106 -14.48 -6.42 7.53
N GLN A 107 -14.21 -5.13 7.38
CA GLN A 107 -12.93 -4.68 6.87
C GLN A 107 -11.87 -4.98 7.94
N THR A 108 -10.77 -5.64 7.57
CA THR A 108 -9.75 -6.12 8.51
C THR A 108 -8.33 -5.76 8.04
N GLY A 109 -7.44 -5.54 9.00
CA GLY A 109 -6.02 -5.26 8.74
C GLY A 109 -5.17 -5.54 9.96
N ILE A 110 -3.88 -5.84 9.76
CA ILE A 110 -2.92 -5.95 10.87
C ILE A 110 -2.51 -4.51 11.27
N ASP A 111 -2.51 -4.19 12.57
CA ASP A 111 -2.10 -2.87 13.08
C ASP A 111 -0.57 -2.72 13.07
N THR A 112 0.02 -2.74 11.87
CA THR A 112 1.44 -2.49 11.67
C THR A 112 1.63 -1.52 10.52
N ILE A 113 2.66 -0.68 10.62
CA ILE A 113 2.94 0.32 9.59
C ILE A 113 3.13 -0.34 8.22
N GLY A 114 3.85 -1.47 8.19
CA GLY A 114 4.06 -2.24 6.96
C GLY A 114 2.74 -2.72 6.34
N ALA A 115 1.87 -3.38 7.12
CA ALA A 115 0.63 -3.95 6.56
C ALA A 115 -0.38 -2.88 6.13
N LEU A 116 -0.42 -1.73 6.81
CA LEU A 116 -1.39 -0.67 6.53
C LEU A 116 -0.94 0.31 5.44
N TRP A 117 0.36 0.62 5.39
CA TRP A 117 0.88 1.76 4.62
C TRP A 117 1.84 1.39 3.49
N SER A 118 2.20 0.11 3.31
CA SER A 118 3.23 -0.26 2.33
C SER A 118 2.90 0.17 0.89
N LEU A 119 1.63 0.08 0.50
CA LEU A 119 1.20 0.39 -0.87
C LEU A 119 1.23 1.90 -1.14
N GLN A 120 0.81 2.69 -0.16
CA GLN A 120 0.84 4.14 -0.16
C GLN A 120 2.27 4.63 -0.27
N LEU A 121 3.17 4.08 0.56
CA LEU A 121 4.59 4.41 0.54
C LEU A 121 5.22 4.02 -0.80
N PHE A 122 4.89 2.84 -1.33
CA PHE A 122 5.37 2.39 -2.64
C PHE A 122 4.99 3.38 -3.75
N TYR A 123 3.70 3.75 -3.86
CA TYR A 123 3.25 4.72 -4.86
C TYR A 123 3.81 6.12 -4.63
N ALA A 124 3.96 6.54 -3.38
CA ALA A 124 4.57 7.83 -3.06
C ALA A 124 6.03 7.90 -3.54
N VAL A 125 6.81 6.83 -3.32
CA VAL A 125 8.20 6.73 -3.78
C VAL A 125 8.29 6.73 -5.30
N LEU A 126 7.47 5.92 -5.98
CA LEU A 126 7.46 5.89 -7.46
C LEU A 126 7.03 7.23 -8.06
N GLY A 127 5.96 7.83 -7.54
CA GLY A 127 5.43 9.11 -8.02
C GLY A 127 6.43 10.24 -7.84
N THR A 128 7.05 10.33 -6.66
CA THR A 128 8.09 11.31 -6.35
C THR A 128 9.30 11.14 -7.28
N SER A 129 9.77 9.90 -7.46
CA SER A 129 10.90 9.59 -8.35
C SER A 129 10.63 9.96 -9.81
N ALA A 130 9.42 9.68 -10.30
CA ALA A 130 9.00 10.06 -11.64
C ALA A 130 8.91 11.59 -11.80
N ILE A 131 8.38 12.31 -10.82
CA ILE A 131 8.34 13.78 -10.85
C ILE A 131 9.77 14.36 -10.93
N PHE A 132 10.68 13.91 -10.07
CA PHE A 132 12.07 14.37 -10.09
C PHE A 132 12.75 14.10 -11.43
N ASN A 133 12.54 12.91 -12.01
CA ASN A 133 13.10 12.59 -13.33
C ASN A 133 12.47 13.44 -14.45
N GLY A 134 11.15 13.62 -14.46
CA GLY A 134 10.46 14.47 -15.43
C GLY A 134 10.94 15.92 -15.39
N LEU A 135 11.14 16.48 -14.19
CA LEU A 135 11.72 17.82 -14.01
C LEU A 135 13.16 17.90 -14.51
N ARG A 136 13.99 16.89 -14.23
CA ARG A 136 15.36 16.82 -14.76
C ARG A 136 15.38 16.79 -16.29
N VAL A 137 14.54 15.96 -16.91
CA VAL A 137 14.44 15.85 -18.37
C VAL A 137 13.99 17.18 -18.99
N LYS A 138 13.00 17.86 -18.43
CA LYS A 138 12.59 19.19 -18.90
C LYS A 138 13.71 20.23 -18.78
N ARG A 139 14.49 20.20 -17.69
CA ARG A 139 15.64 21.08 -17.51
C ARG A 139 16.75 20.82 -18.53
N LEU A 140 16.95 19.56 -18.96
CA LEU A 140 17.88 19.25 -20.04
C LEU A 140 17.39 19.80 -21.38
N ALA A 141 16.09 19.66 -21.68
CA ALA A 141 15.49 20.20 -22.89
C ALA A 141 15.57 21.74 -22.99
N SER A 142 15.56 22.45 -21.85
CA SER A 142 15.72 23.90 -21.82
C SER A 142 17.17 24.38 -21.98
N ARG A 143 18.16 23.50 -21.75
CA ARG A 143 19.60 23.83 -21.88
C ARG A 143 20.17 23.58 -23.27
N GLN A 144 19.41 22.94 -24.16
CA GLN A 144 19.78 22.78 -25.57
C GLN A 144 19.45 24.03 -26.41
N SER A 145 19.25 25.18 -25.76
CA SER A 145 19.03 26.50 -26.37
C SER A 145 20.36 27.21 -26.62
#